data_AF-A0A966YFF8-F1
#
_entry.id   AF-A0A966YFF8-F1
#
_cell.length_a   1.000
_cell.length_b   1.000
_cell.length_c   1.000
_cell.angle_alpha   90.00
_cell.angle_beta   90.00
_cell.angle_gamma   90.00
#
_symmetry.space_group_name_H-M   'P 1'
#
loop_
_entity.id
_entity.type
_entity.pdbx_description
1 polymer ?
#
loop_
_entity_poly.entity_id
_entity_poly.type
_entity_poly.pdbx_seq_one_letter_code
_entity_poly.pdbx_strand_id
1 'polypeptide(L)'
;MVDDQLSFPCRRDGLSVRQKGRAAAACALPIVLVLAAGLCSASAAELDQWGHWRGPLGTGASPTATPPTEFGSSDNCSWKQPIPGRGSSSPVIWEDSVFVTTAVPVAPGSRELDFRLLCFDRRTGTQRWERSAIKAVPHEGTHSTNGYASASPCTDGQHVYAHFGSRGLFCYSMDGDLKWSRDFGDMQTRNEFGEGSSPTLAGERIVIPWDHEGPSRLICLDALSGETIWDVPRDEPTCWATPLVVTRADGSQQVVMNGQT
;
A
#
# COMPACT_ATOMS: atom_id res chain seq x y z
N MET A 1 -77.12 -11.95 -0.85
CA MET A 1 -77.54 -10.60 -1.29
C MET A 1 -76.68 -10.28 -2.50
N VAL A 2 -76.96 -11.04 -3.56
CA VAL A 2 -77.59 -10.65 -4.83
C VAL A 2 -76.55 -9.89 -5.68
N ASP A 3 -75.77 -10.61 -6.47
CA ASP A 3 -76.11 -11.20 -7.80
C ASP A 3 -76.27 -10.14 -8.88
N ASP A 4 -75.60 -10.40 -10.02
CA ASP A 4 -76.16 -10.43 -11.39
C ASP A 4 -75.11 -9.98 -12.42
N GLN A 5 -74.86 -10.64 -13.55
CA GLN A 5 -75.24 -11.93 -14.14
C GLN A 5 -74.28 -12.18 -15.33
N LEU A 6 -73.94 -13.46 -15.53
CA LEU A 6 -74.00 -14.28 -16.77
C LEU A 6 -73.81 -13.61 -18.16
N SER A 7 -73.14 -14.22 -19.16
CA SER A 7 -73.63 -15.42 -19.86
C SER A 7 -72.63 -15.97 -20.92
N PHE A 8 -72.56 -17.30 -21.04
CA PHE A 8 -72.06 -18.11 -22.21
C PHE A 8 -73.25 -18.38 -23.19
N PRO A 9 -73.13 -18.82 -24.49
CA PRO A 9 -72.56 -20.14 -24.88
C PRO A 9 -72.06 -20.41 -26.35
N CYS A 10 -71.20 -21.45 -26.46
CA CYS A 10 -71.17 -22.62 -27.38
C CYS A 10 -71.37 -22.57 -28.93
N ARG A 11 -70.58 -23.46 -29.60
CA ARG A 11 -70.58 -24.03 -30.98
C ARG A 11 -69.67 -23.30 -32.00
N ARG A 12 -68.89 -23.96 -32.86
CA ARG A 12 -69.10 -25.23 -33.60
C ARG A 12 -67.77 -25.81 -34.13
N ASP A 13 -67.87 -27.05 -34.59
CA ASP A 13 -66.86 -27.99 -35.07
C ASP A 13 -65.92 -27.56 -36.21
N GLY A 14 -64.74 -28.22 -36.25
CA GLY A 14 -64.21 -28.82 -37.48
C GLY A 14 -63.06 -28.11 -38.19
N LEU A 15 -61.85 -28.69 -38.13
CA LEU A 15 -61.13 -29.32 -39.25
C LEU A 15 -59.62 -29.41 -38.99
N SER A 16 -59.08 -30.60 -39.27
CA SER A 16 -57.67 -30.95 -39.16
C SER A 16 -56.83 -30.34 -40.29
N VAL A 17 -55.56 -30.03 -40.02
CA VAL A 17 -54.45 -30.40 -40.93
C VAL A 17 -53.21 -30.68 -40.08
N ARG A 18 -52.65 -31.89 -40.24
CA ARG A 18 -51.30 -32.27 -39.77
C ARG A 18 -50.25 -31.62 -40.66
N GLN A 19 -49.19 -31.05 -40.09
CA GLN A 19 -47.86 -31.04 -40.72
C GLN A 19 -46.77 -31.32 -39.67
N LYS A 20 -45.86 -32.21 -40.06
CA LYS A 20 -44.76 -32.79 -39.28
C LYS A 20 -43.61 -31.79 -39.17
N GLY A 21 -43.12 -31.54 -37.97
CA GLY A 21 -41.83 -30.88 -37.71
C GLY A 21 -40.93 -31.80 -36.88
N ARG A 22 -39.79 -32.20 -37.43
CA ARG A 22 -38.78 -33.06 -36.80
C ARG A 22 -38.09 -32.32 -35.65
N ALA A 23 -38.05 -32.93 -34.46
CA ALA A 23 -37.20 -32.46 -33.36
C ALA A 23 -35.75 -32.88 -33.63
N ALA A 24 -34.84 -31.91 -33.73
CA ALA A 24 -33.41 -32.14 -33.75
C ALA A 24 -32.91 -32.27 -32.29
N ALA A 25 -32.28 -33.40 -31.97
CA ALA A 25 -31.57 -33.60 -30.72
C ALA A 25 -30.31 -32.74 -30.72
N ALA A 26 -30.24 -31.75 -29.83
CA ALA A 26 -29.01 -30.99 -29.58
C ALA A 26 -28.12 -31.79 -28.64
N CYS A 27 -26.99 -32.25 -29.18
CA CYS A 27 -25.91 -32.92 -28.48
C CYS A 27 -25.23 -31.89 -27.55
N ALA A 28 -25.42 -31.99 -26.24
CA ALA A 28 -24.73 -31.14 -25.27
C ALA A 28 -23.29 -31.66 -25.10
N LEU A 29 -22.32 -30.95 -25.68
CA LEU A 29 -20.90 -31.16 -25.35
C LEU A 29 -20.63 -30.56 -23.95
N PRO A 30 -19.82 -31.24 -23.11
CA PRO A 30 -19.39 -30.65 -21.85
C PRO A 30 -18.41 -29.53 -22.16
N ILE A 31 -18.75 -28.30 -21.76
CA ILE A 31 -17.82 -27.19 -21.73
C ILE A 31 -16.82 -27.50 -20.61
N VAL A 32 -15.64 -27.99 -20.97
CA VAL A 32 -14.51 -28.09 -20.06
C VAL A 32 -14.01 -26.66 -19.82
N LEU A 33 -14.41 -26.09 -18.68
CA LEU A 33 -13.90 -24.82 -18.20
C LEU A 33 -12.45 -25.05 -17.74
N VAL A 34 -11.49 -24.74 -18.62
CA VAL A 34 -10.07 -24.71 -18.24
C VAL A 34 -9.89 -23.52 -17.29
N LEU A 35 -9.85 -23.78 -15.98
CA LEU A 35 -9.31 -22.82 -15.01
C LEU A 35 -7.83 -22.64 -15.33
N ALA A 36 -7.51 -21.59 -16.10
CA ALA A 36 -6.15 -21.08 -16.16
C ALA A 36 -5.84 -20.51 -14.77
N ALA A 37 -5.13 -21.31 -13.95
CA ALA A 37 -4.45 -20.79 -12.78
C ALA A 37 -3.40 -19.80 -13.29
N GLY A 38 -3.76 -18.51 -13.31
CA GLY A 38 -2.85 -17.43 -13.65
C GLY A 38 -1.76 -17.39 -12.59
N LEU A 39 -0.57 -17.89 -12.92
CA LEU A 39 0.61 -17.53 -12.17
C LEU A 39 0.76 -16.01 -12.32
N CYS A 40 0.57 -15.26 -11.23
CA CYS A 40 0.97 -13.86 -11.15
C CYS A 40 2.51 -13.80 -11.22
N SER A 41 3.07 -13.92 -12.42
CA SER A 41 4.45 -13.50 -12.65
C SER A 41 4.45 -11.98 -12.66
N ALA A 42 5.14 -11.39 -11.69
CA ALA A 42 5.46 -9.96 -11.74
C ALA A 42 6.09 -9.67 -13.11
N SER A 43 5.55 -8.69 -13.82
CA SER A 43 6.07 -8.27 -15.11
C SER A 43 7.48 -7.71 -14.93
N ALA A 44 8.33 -7.79 -15.97
CA ALA A 44 9.67 -7.20 -15.91
C ALA A 44 9.63 -5.70 -15.52
N ALA A 45 8.58 -4.99 -15.93
CA ALA A 45 8.37 -3.58 -15.59
C ALA A 45 8.09 -3.36 -14.09
N GLU A 46 7.45 -4.31 -13.40
CA GLU A 46 7.23 -4.25 -11.94
C GLU A 46 8.52 -4.55 -11.16
N LEU A 47 9.36 -5.45 -11.68
CA LEU A 47 10.66 -5.79 -11.07
C LEU A 47 11.68 -4.65 -11.15
N ASP A 48 11.48 -3.69 -12.06
CA ASP A 48 12.31 -2.49 -12.17
C ASP A 48 11.86 -1.36 -11.22
N GLN A 49 10.73 -1.54 -10.53
CA GLN A 49 10.25 -0.59 -9.52
C GLN A 49 10.86 -0.86 -8.15
N TRP A 50 10.95 0.19 -7.33
CA TRP A 50 11.37 0.11 -5.93
C TRP A 50 10.32 0.77 -5.04
N GLY A 51 9.08 0.27 -5.09
CA GLY A 51 7.94 0.85 -4.38
C GLY A 51 7.93 0.68 -2.86
N HIS A 52 8.90 -0.03 -2.28
CA HIS A 52 8.96 -0.38 -0.85
C HIS A 52 10.39 -0.33 -0.30
N TRP A 53 10.53 -0.25 1.04
CA TRP A 53 11.81 -0.26 1.76
C TRP A 53 12.80 -1.32 1.28
N ARG A 54 12.33 -2.53 0.96
CA ARG A 54 13.15 -3.66 0.51
C ARG A 54 12.99 -4.01 -0.98
N GLY A 55 12.49 -3.07 -1.78
CA GLY A 55 12.30 -3.26 -3.21
C GLY A 55 11.15 -4.22 -3.55
N PRO A 56 11.03 -4.64 -4.82
CA PRO A 56 9.84 -5.29 -5.36
C PRO A 56 9.64 -6.72 -4.85
N LEU A 57 10.72 -7.38 -4.42
CA LEU A 57 10.69 -8.74 -3.89
C LEU A 57 10.81 -8.80 -2.35
N GLY A 58 10.91 -7.66 -1.68
CA GLY A 58 11.09 -7.62 -0.22
C GLY A 58 12.47 -8.11 0.27
N THR A 59 13.43 -8.34 -0.62
CA THR A 59 14.76 -8.91 -0.30
C THR A 59 15.85 -7.87 -0.08
N GLY A 60 15.61 -6.60 -0.45
CA GLY A 60 16.62 -5.55 -0.44
C GLY A 60 17.62 -5.64 -1.61
N ALA A 61 17.32 -6.44 -2.64
CA ALA A 61 18.15 -6.56 -3.85
C ALA A 61 17.31 -6.28 -5.10
N SER A 62 17.91 -5.57 -6.07
CA SER A 62 17.33 -5.43 -7.40
C SER A 62 17.64 -6.69 -8.24
N PRO A 63 16.64 -7.30 -8.91
CA PRO A 63 16.88 -8.46 -9.78
C PRO A 63 17.60 -8.10 -11.09
N THR A 64 17.47 -6.84 -11.53
CA THR A 64 17.85 -6.40 -12.89
C THR A 64 18.90 -5.30 -12.90
N ALA A 65 19.10 -4.58 -11.80
CA ALA A 65 20.03 -3.45 -11.78
C ALA A 65 21.50 -3.87 -11.83
N THR A 66 22.26 -3.15 -12.64
CA THR A 66 23.73 -3.21 -12.70
C THR A 66 24.30 -1.86 -12.25
N PRO A 67 24.35 -1.58 -10.94
CA PRO A 67 24.87 -0.31 -10.45
C PRO A 67 26.38 -0.18 -10.71
N PRO A 68 26.92 1.05 -10.84
CA PRO A 68 28.35 1.26 -10.93
C PRO A 68 29.05 0.75 -9.66
N THR A 69 30.19 0.09 -9.82
CA THR A 69 30.99 -0.46 -8.70
C THR A 69 31.95 0.56 -8.08
N GLU A 70 32.12 1.70 -8.74
CA GLU A 70 32.85 2.86 -8.25
C GLU A 70 31.89 4.04 -8.18
N PHE A 71 31.84 4.74 -7.05
CA PHE A 71 30.90 5.84 -6.84
C PHE A 71 31.56 6.96 -6.04
N GLY A 72 31.37 8.20 -6.49
CA GLY A 72 31.86 9.40 -5.82
C GLY A 72 30.84 10.53 -5.92
N SER A 73 31.05 11.61 -5.19
CA SER A 73 30.14 12.77 -5.21
C SER A 73 30.05 13.46 -6.58
N SER A 74 31.04 13.23 -7.44
CA SER A 74 31.14 13.72 -8.82
C SER A 74 31.27 12.61 -9.87
N ASP A 75 31.62 11.38 -9.45
CA ASP A 75 31.89 10.26 -10.34
C ASP A 75 30.74 9.26 -10.26
N ASN A 76 30.17 8.87 -11.40
CA ASN A 76 28.99 8.00 -11.48
C ASN A 76 27.78 8.50 -10.67
N CYS A 77 27.70 9.82 -10.44
CA CYS A 77 26.58 10.51 -9.79
C CYS A 77 25.78 11.29 -10.84
N SER A 78 24.56 10.84 -11.15
CA SER A 78 23.70 11.52 -12.14
C SER A 78 23.15 12.85 -11.64
N TRP A 79 22.76 12.91 -10.37
CA TRP A 79 22.28 14.12 -9.71
C TRP A 79 22.35 13.97 -8.19
N LYS A 80 22.31 15.10 -7.48
CA LYS A 80 22.21 15.16 -6.03
C LYS A 80 21.28 16.30 -5.63
N GLN A 81 20.48 16.07 -4.60
CA GLN A 81 19.50 17.05 -4.12
C GLN A 81 19.62 17.21 -2.60
N PRO A 82 19.77 18.43 -2.06
CA PRO A 82 19.62 18.65 -0.63
C PRO A 82 18.19 18.31 -0.19
N ILE A 83 18.06 17.48 0.84
CA ILE A 83 16.80 17.19 1.50
C ILE A 83 16.68 18.14 2.70
N PRO A 84 15.59 18.93 2.80
CA PRO A 84 15.40 19.82 3.94
C PRO A 84 15.12 19.01 5.20
N GLY A 85 15.47 19.58 6.36
CA GLY A 85 15.17 18.96 7.65
C GLY A 85 16.01 17.71 7.91
N ARG A 86 15.39 16.72 8.56
CA ARG A 86 16.05 15.49 9.00
C ARG A 86 15.11 14.30 8.86
N GLY A 87 15.64 13.19 8.36
CA GLY A 87 14.95 11.91 8.21
C GLY A 87 15.97 10.79 7.94
N SER A 88 15.52 9.55 8.07
CA SER A 88 16.33 8.35 7.86
C SER A 88 15.67 7.36 6.90
N SER A 89 14.56 7.75 6.26
CA SER A 89 13.90 6.95 5.24
C SER A 89 14.80 6.68 4.05
N SER A 90 14.65 5.50 3.45
CA SER A 90 15.12 5.25 2.09
C SER A 90 14.13 5.81 1.07
N PRO A 91 14.61 6.31 -0.07
CA PRO A 91 13.73 6.67 -1.17
C PRO A 91 13.00 5.43 -1.71
N VAL A 92 11.76 5.63 -2.13
CA VAL A 92 11.05 4.66 -3.00
C VAL A 92 10.91 5.23 -4.39
N ILE A 93 10.99 4.36 -5.39
CA ILE A 93 11.07 4.74 -6.80
C ILE A 93 9.94 4.02 -7.53
N TRP A 94 9.14 4.79 -8.26
CA TRP A 94 8.14 4.26 -9.17
C TRP A 94 8.13 5.06 -10.47
N GLU A 95 8.39 4.37 -11.58
CA GLU A 95 8.62 4.93 -12.90
C GLU A 95 9.66 6.07 -12.84
N ASP A 96 9.23 7.29 -13.15
CA ASP A 96 10.05 8.50 -13.14
C ASP A 96 9.96 9.30 -11.83
N SER A 97 9.33 8.76 -10.78
CA SER A 97 9.13 9.43 -9.49
C SER A 97 10.02 8.82 -8.40
N VAL A 98 10.62 9.69 -7.59
CA VAL A 98 11.35 9.33 -6.37
C VAL A 98 10.68 10.00 -5.18
N PHE A 99 10.24 9.22 -4.20
CA PHE A 99 9.56 9.72 -3.01
C PHE A 99 10.43 9.59 -1.76
N VAL A 100 10.47 10.64 -0.96
CA VAL A 100 11.27 10.71 0.28
C VAL A 100 10.47 11.40 1.38
N THR A 101 10.53 10.88 2.61
CA THR A 101 9.94 11.54 3.78
C THR A 101 10.99 12.35 4.54
N THR A 102 10.59 13.47 5.11
CA THR A 102 11.45 14.29 5.98
C THR A 102 10.65 15.03 7.05
N ALA A 103 11.32 15.46 8.12
CA ALA A 103 10.75 16.35 9.13
C ALA A 103 11.57 17.65 9.21
N VAL A 104 10.91 18.79 9.02
CA VAL A 104 11.55 20.12 8.91
C VAL A 104 11.07 21.02 10.04
N PRO A 105 11.94 21.68 10.82
CA PRO A 105 11.49 22.69 11.79
C PRO A 105 10.65 23.77 11.11
N VAL A 106 9.48 24.12 11.67
CA VAL A 106 8.59 25.15 11.08
C VAL A 106 9.22 26.55 11.08
N ALA A 107 10.20 26.77 11.97
CA ALA A 107 11.03 27.95 12.06
C ALA A 107 12.38 27.58 12.73
N PRO A 108 13.44 28.38 12.54
CA PRO A 108 14.71 28.17 13.25
C PRO A 108 14.51 28.07 14.77
N GLY A 109 14.99 26.99 15.37
CA GLY A 109 14.86 26.73 16.81
C GLY A 109 13.48 26.24 17.28
N SER A 110 12.52 26.05 16.36
CA SER A 110 11.20 25.51 16.72
C SER A 110 11.28 24.05 17.13
N ARG A 111 10.50 23.68 18.16
CA ARG A 111 10.22 22.28 18.50
C ARG A 111 9.12 21.66 17.64
N GLU A 112 8.30 22.49 17.00
CA GLU A 112 7.30 22.04 16.05
C GLU A 112 7.97 21.73 14.71
N LEU A 113 7.63 20.57 14.17
CA LEU A 113 8.14 20.06 12.90
C LEU A 113 7.01 19.95 11.88
N ASP A 114 7.35 20.20 10.63
CA ASP A 114 6.55 19.95 9.44
C ASP A 114 7.00 18.61 8.83
N PHE A 115 6.14 17.61 8.92
CA PHE A 115 6.35 16.27 8.41
C PHE A 115 5.95 16.26 6.94
N ARG A 116 6.90 15.97 6.05
CA ARG A 116 6.73 16.18 4.61
C ARG A 116 7.01 14.94 3.79
N LEU A 117 6.23 14.79 2.73
CA LEU A 117 6.53 13.90 1.60
C LEU A 117 7.03 14.74 0.42
N LEU A 118 8.18 14.37 -0.10
CA LEU A 118 8.82 15.01 -1.26
C LEU A 118 8.73 14.07 -2.45
N CYS A 119 8.52 14.62 -3.65
CA CYS A 119 8.61 13.90 -4.91
C CYS A 119 9.62 14.57 -5.83
N PHE A 120 10.54 13.78 -6.38
CA PHE A 120 11.53 14.21 -7.36
C PHE A 120 11.36 13.46 -8.67
N ASP A 121 11.77 14.12 -9.75
CA ASP A 121 11.97 13.48 -11.04
C ASP A 121 13.22 12.59 -10.99
N ARG A 122 13.06 11.29 -11.22
CA ARG A 122 14.12 10.28 -11.14
C ARG A 122 15.29 10.57 -12.07
N ARG A 123 15.04 11.17 -13.23
CA ARG A 123 16.06 11.38 -14.27
C ARG A 123 16.92 12.60 -13.98
N THR A 124 16.31 13.66 -13.46
CA THR A 124 16.96 14.97 -13.31
C THR A 124 17.25 15.34 -11.85
N GLY A 125 16.59 14.70 -10.89
CA GLY A 125 16.62 15.08 -9.48
C GLY A 125 15.76 16.30 -9.14
N THR A 126 15.06 16.88 -10.13
CA THR A 126 14.24 18.08 -9.93
C THR A 126 13.05 17.78 -9.03
N GLN A 127 12.81 18.60 -8.00
CA GLN A 127 11.61 18.47 -7.17
C GLN A 127 10.36 18.75 -8.00
N ARG A 128 9.47 17.76 -8.09
CA ARG A 128 8.17 17.89 -8.77
C ARG A 128 7.14 18.54 -7.84
N TRP A 129 7.07 18.05 -6.61
CA TRP A 129 6.18 18.59 -5.60
C TRP A 129 6.66 18.22 -4.20
N GLU A 130 6.14 18.96 -3.21
CA GLU A 130 6.23 18.61 -1.79
C GLU A 130 4.86 18.76 -1.14
N ARG A 131 4.61 17.98 -0.09
CA ARG A 131 3.39 18.05 0.72
C ARG A 131 3.73 18.06 2.20
N SER A 132 3.14 19.01 2.90
CA SER A 132 3.04 18.99 4.37
C SER A 132 1.94 18.00 4.73
N ALA A 133 2.31 16.91 5.39
CA ALA A 133 1.37 15.92 5.91
C ALA A 133 0.73 16.42 7.19
N ILE A 134 1.57 16.88 8.12
CA ILE A 134 1.13 17.46 9.39
C ILE A 134 2.23 18.34 9.98
N LYS A 135 1.83 19.35 10.75
CA LYS A 135 2.72 20.12 11.61
C LYS A 135 2.40 19.78 13.05
N ALA A 136 3.40 19.35 13.80
CA ALA A 136 3.22 18.91 15.18
C ALA A 136 4.54 19.02 15.95
N VAL A 137 4.41 19.20 17.26
CA VAL A 137 5.52 18.97 18.20
C VAL A 137 5.59 17.46 18.45
N PRO A 138 6.71 16.79 18.18
CA PRO A 138 6.87 15.39 18.56
C PRO A 138 6.65 15.21 20.07
N HIS A 139 5.96 14.14 20.45
CA HIS A 139 5.60 13.84 21.83
C HIS A 139 6.77 13.22 22.61
N GLU A 140 7.68 12.52 21.93
CA GLU A 140 8.91 11.94 22.48
C GLU A 140 10.16 12.39 21.70
N GLY A 141 11.34 12.16 22.28
CA GLY A 141 12.63 12.35 21.60
C GLY A 141 12.93 11.31 20.51
N THR A 142 14.15 11.39 19.98
CA THR A 142 14.72 10.35 19.10
C THR A 142 16.20 10.13 19.42
N HIS A 143 16.74 8.97 19.04
CA HIS A 143 18.18 8.73 19.11
C HIS A 143 18.97 9.70 18.20
N SER A 144 20.22 10.00 18.54
CA SER A 144 21.07 10.95 17.80
C SER A 144 21.35 10.56 16.35
N THR A 145 21.11 9.31 15.96
CA THR A 145 21.21 8.79 14.58
C THR A 145 19.86 8.52 13.93
N ASN A 146 18.75 8.81 14.61
CA ASN A 146 17.39 8.65 14.10
C ASN A 146 16.78 10.02 13.74
N GLY A 147 15.55 10.06 13.23
CA GLY A 147 14.78 11.27 12.99
C GLY A 147 13.29 11.00 13.17
N TYR A 148 12.47 12.03 12.93
CA TYR A 148 11.01 11.92 13.01
C TYR A 148 10.35 11.50 11.68
N ALA A 149 11.16 11.15 10.68
CA ALA A 149 10.75 10.73 9.35
C ALA A 149 11.63 9.55 8.88
N SER A 150 11.67 8.50 9.70
CA SER A 150 12.54 7.34 9.49
C SER A 150 11.85 6.19 8.76
N ALA A 151 10.53 6.06 8.92
CA ALA A 151 9.75 5.13 8.14
C ALA A 151 9.79 5.57 6.66
N SER A 152 10.24 4.66 5.80
CA SER A 152 10.21 4.90 4.36
C SER A 152 8.78 4.84 3.85
N PRO A 153 8.40 5.72 2.91
CA PRO A 153 7.10 5.64 2.26
C PRO A 153 6.99 4.36 1.43
N CYS A 154 5.80 4.07 0.92
CA CYS A 154 5.61 3.02 -0.07
C CYS A 154 4.58 3.42 -1.13
N THR A 155 4.54 2.71 -2.26
CA THR A 155 3.63 3.02 -3.36
C THR A 155 3.23 1.76 -4.14
N ASP A 156 1.98 1.74 -4.60
CA ASP A 156 1.42 0.75 -5.54
C ASP A 156 1.47 1.24 -7.00
N GLY A 157 2.09 2.41 -7.25
CA GLY A 157 2.14 3.07 -8.55
C GLY A 157 0.96 3.99 -8.87
N GLN A 158 -0.10 3.98 -8.06
CA GLN A 158 -1.26 4.86 -8.18
C GLN A 158 -1.35 5.83 -6.99
N HIS A 159 -0.92 5.36 -5.83
CA HIS A 159 -0.91 6.05 -4.56
C HIS A 159 0.45 5.94 -3.89
N VAL A 160 0.79 6.93 -3.09
CA VAL A 160 1.97 6.94 -2.22
C VAL A 160 1.53 7.11 -0.78
N TYR A 161 2.04 6.24 0.08
CA TYR A 161 1.71 6.14 1.49
C TYR A 161 2.90 6.60 2.31
N ALA A 162 2.76 7.70 3.04
CA ALA A 162 3.78 8.25 3.93
C ALA A 162 3.37 8.03 5.38
N HIS A 163 4.23 7.33 6.14
CA HIS A 163 4.00 7.02 7.54
C HIS A 163 5.00 7.80 8.40
N PHE A 164 4.51 8.51 9.41
CA PHE A 164 5.31 9.25 10.37
C PHE A 164 5.06 8.75 11.80
N GLY A 165 4.75 7.46 11.94
CA GLY A 165 4.42 6.80 13.19
C GLY A 165 3.29 7.52 13.93
N SER A 166 3.56 8.05 15.12
CA SER A 166 2.62 8.80 15.96
C SER A 166 2.06 10.06 15.29
N ARG A 167 2.64 10.49 14.17
CA ARG A 167 2.11 11.61 13.37
C ARG A 167 1.23 11.17 12.20
N GLY A 168 0.96 9.86 12.11
CA GLY A 168 -0.05 9.30 11.24
C GLY A 168 0.48 8.73 9.92
N LEU A 169 -0.46 8.12 9.20
CA LEU A 169 -0.29 7.59 7.85
C LEU A 169 -1.13 8.42 6.88
N PHE A 170 -0.54 8.77 5.75
CA PHE A 170 -1.15 9.64 4.74
C PHE A 170 -1.06 8.98 3.38
N CYS A 171 -2.18 8.93 2.66
CA CYS A 171 -2.24 8.45 1.28
C CYS A 171 -2.41 9.62 0.34
N TYR A 172 -1.54 9.71 -0.67
CA TYR A 172 -1.61 10.70 -1.74
C TYR A 172 -1.74 10.01 -3.10
N SER A 173 -2.29 10.70 -4.11
CA SER A 173 -2.02 10.32 -5.50
C SER A 173 -0.55 10.52 -5.86
N MET A 174 -0.11 9.96 -6.99
CA MET A 174 1.23 10.21 -7.55
C MET A 174 1.53 11.70 -7.82
N ASP A 175 0.48 12.52 -8.01
CA ASP A 175 0.58 13.98 -8.20
C ASP A 175 0.56 14.77 -6.87
N GLY A 176 0.46 14.07 -5.74
CA GLY A 176 0.53 14.64 -4.40
C GLY A 176 -0.82 15.12 -3.85
N ASP A 177 -1.96 14.68 -4.39
CA ASP A 177 -3.26 15.02 -3.80
C ASP A 177 -3.58 14.09 -2.63
N LEU A 178 -3.82 14.66 -1.45
CA LEU A 178 -4.21 13.89 -0.27
C LEU A 178 -5.54 13.18 -0.54
N LYS A 179 -5.59 11.87 -0.34
CA LYS A 179 -6.79 11.03 -0.49
C LYS A 179 -7.42 10.73 0.86
N TRP A 180 -6.61 10.31 1.82
CA TRP A 180 -7.04 10.05 3.19
C TRP A 180 -5.84 10.10 4.15
N SER A 181 -6.13 10.23 5.44
CA SER A 181 -5.13 10.10 6.51
C SER A 181 -5.69 9.30 7.68
N ARG A 182 -4.78 8.72 8.47
CA ARG A 182 -5.08 7.90 9.65
C ARG A 182 -4.15 8.29 10.79
N ASP A 183 -4.74 8.57 11.94
CA ASP A 183 -4.04 8.71 13.22
C ASP A 183 -4.24 7.42 14.03
N PHE A 184 -3.18 6.92 14.64
CA PHE A 184 -3.18 5.71 15.45
C PHE A 184 -2.89 5.99 16.93
N GLY A 185 -2.70 7.26 17.29
CA GLY A 185 -2.26 7.71 18.61
C GLY A 185 -0.75 7.79 18.74
N ASP A 186 -0.29 7.94 19.98
CA ASP A 186 1.12 8.13 20.30
C ASP A 186 1.79 6.80 20.71
N MET A 187 2.95 6.51 20.12
CA MET A 187 3.81 5.42 20.55
C MET A 187 4.64 5.84 21.78
N GLN A 188 4.92 4.90 22.69
CA GLN A 188 5.96 5.08 23.70
C GLN A 188 7.11 4.19 23.32
N THR A 189 8.23 4.77 22.89
CA THR A 189 9.35 4.00 22.36
C THR A 189 10.40 3.75 23.42
N ARG A 190 11.02 2.58 23.40
CA ARG A 190 12.07 2.23 24.34
C ARG A 190 13.18 3.29 24.33
N ASN A 191 13.41 3.89 25.50
CA ASN A 191 14.38 4.97 25.73
C ASN A 191 14.19 6.20 24.83
N GLU A 192 12.99 6.45 24.30
CA GLU A 192 12.72 7.53 23.35
C GLU A 192 13.66 7.49 22.13
N PHE A 193 14.03 6.30 21.68
CA PHE A 193 14.91 6.15 20.51
C PHE A 193 14.23 6.56 19.20
N GLY A 194 12.94 6.83 19.25
CA GLY A 194 12.12 7.29 18.14
C GLY A 194 11.45 6.14 17.42
N GLU A 195 10.77 6.47 16.34
CA GLU A 195 9.94 5.55 15.57
C GLU A 195 10.58 5.31 14.20
N GLY A 196 10.17 4.26 13.48
CA GLY A 196 10.80 3.99 12.18
C GLY A 196 10.30 2.81 11.36
N SER A 197 9.35 2.03 11.84
CA SER A 197 8.82 0.90 11.06
C SER A 197 8.01 1.40 9.86
N SER A 198 8.38 0.95 8.66
CA SER A 198 7.68 1.31 7.42
C SER A 198 6.34 0.57 7.30
N PRO A 199 5.34 1.17 6.63
CA PRO A 199 4.16 0.45 6.18
C PRO A 199 4.54 -0.54 5.06
N THR A 200 3.79 -1.63 4.95
CA THR A 200 4.00 -2.65 3.92
C THR A 200 2.72 -2.90 3.14
N LEU A 201 2.75 -2.81 1.81
CA LEU A 201 1.61 -3.16 0.96
C LEU A 201 1.55 -4.68 0.72
N ALA A 202 0.33 -5.19 0.59
CA ALA A 202 0.01 -6.57 0.24
C ALA A 202 -1.23 -6.59 -0.67
N GLY A 203 -1.04 -6.31 -1.95
CA GLY A 203 -2.15 -6.06 -2.88
C GLY A 203 -2.92 -4.81 -2.45
N GLU A 204 -4.23 -4.92 -2.30
CA GLU A 204 -5.14 -3.82 -1.90
C GLU A 204 -5.08 -3.50 -0.39
N ARG A 205 -4.09 -4.02 0.34
CA ARG A 205 -3.97 -3.89 1.79
C ARG A 205 -2.68 -3.19 2.16
N ILE A 206 -2.71 -2.43 3.25
CA ILE A 206 -1.52 -1.84 3.86
C ILE A 206 -1.43 -2.27 5.33
N VAL A 207 -0.27 -2.79 5.71
CA VAL A 207 0.00 -3.32 7.04
C VAL A 207 0.89 -2.33 7.80
N ILE A 208 0.43 -1.96 8.99
CA ILE A 208 1.09 -1.01 9.89
C ILE A 208 1.54 -1.74 11.15
N PRO A 209 2.86 -1.92 11.35
CA PRO A 209 3.41 -2.40 12.61
C PRO A 209 3.28 -1.30 13.68
N TRP A 210 2.80 -1.67 14.87
CA TRP A 210 2.64 -0.75 16.00
C TRP A 210 3.22 -1.34 17.28
N ASP A 211 4.47 -1.79 17.22
CA ASP A 211 5.18 -2.41 18.35
C ASP A 211 5.92 -1.34 19.17
N HIS A 212 5.53 -1.16 20.43
CA HIS A 212 6.00 -0.10 21.33
C HIS A 212 5.91 -0.55 22.80
N GLU A 213 6.25 0.31 23.77
CA GLU A 213 6.15 -0.01 25.22
C GLU A 213 4.71 0.03 25.77
N GLY A 214 3.73 0.41 24.93
CA GLY A 214 2.30 0.34 25.24
C GLY A 214 1.62 -0.91 24.65
N PRO A 215 0.28 -0.87 24.46
CA PRO A 215 -0.45 -1.96 23.80
C PRO A 215 -0.07 -2.14 22.33
N SER A 216 0.93 -2.99 22.09
CA SER A 216 1.41 -3.33 20.75
C SER A 216 0.35 -4.04 19.91
N ARG A 217 0.39 -3.79 18.60
CA ARG A 217 -0.56 -4.35 17.63
C ARG A 217 -0.03 -4.36 16.21
N LEU A 218 -0.65 -5.17 15.36
CA LEU A 218 -0.49 -5.13 13.91
C LEU A 218 -1.83 -4.77 13.29
N ILE A 219 -1.82 -3.72 12.47
CA ILE A 219 -3.04 -3.17 11.89
C ILE A 219 -2.99 -3.41 10.38
N CYS A 220 -4.08 -3.90 9.81
CA CYS A 220 -4.25 -3.96 8.37
C CYS A 220 -5.40 -3.05 7.95
N LEU A 221 -5.10 -2.19 6.99
CA LEU A 221 -6.06 -1.31 6.39
C LEU A 221 -6.32 -1.72 4.95
N ASP A 222 -7.51 -1.39 4.46
CA ASP A 222 -7.77 -1.26 3.03
C ASP A 222 -6.95 -0.07 2.52
N ALA A 223 -6.12 -0.30 1.50
CA ALA A 223 -5.17 0.70 1.04
C ALA A 223 -5.87 1.90 0.36
N LEU A 224 -7.02 1.68 -0.27
CA LEU A 224 -7.72 2.72 -1.02
C LEU A 224 -8.50 3.67 -0.10
N SER A 225 -9.23 3.12 0.88
CA SER A 225 -10.08 3.88 1.80
C SER A 225 -9.36 4.26 3.10
N GLY A 226 -8.32 3.54 3.46
CA GLY A 226 -7.67 3.63 4.75
C GLY A 226 -8.48 3.02 5.88
N GLU A 227 -9.59 2.30 5.64
CA GLU A 227 -10.42 1.66 6.68
C GLU A 227 -9.74 0.43 7.28
N THR A 228 -9.96 0.18 8.58
CA THR A 228 -9.38 -1.00 9.25
C THR A 228 -10.09 -2.28 8.80
N ILE A 229 -9.34 -3.23 8.23
CA ILE A 229 -9.81 -4.57 7.92
C ILE A 229 -9.68 -5.47 9.16
N TRP A 230 -8.52 -5.43 9.81
CA TRP A 230 -8.28 -6.10 11.08
C TRP A 230 -7.23 -5.35 11.90
N ASP A 231 -7.31 -5.54 13.23
CA ASP A 231 -6.38 -5.02 14.22
C ASP A 231 -6.15 -6.15 15.23
N VAL A 232 -4.91 -6.64 15.31
CA VAL A 232 -4.56 -7.78 16.16
C VAL A 232 -3.55 -7.36 17.22
N PRO A 233 -3.80 -7.64 18.52
CA PRO A 233 -2.85 -7.34 19.56
C PRO A 233 -1.58 -8.18 19.41
N ARG A 234 -0.45 -7.61 19.83
CA ARG A 234 0.87 -8.25 19.88
C ARG A 234 1.43 -8.12 21.28
N ASP A 235 1.99 -9.21 21.81
CA ASP A 235 2.72 -9.21 23.08
C ASP A 235 4.20 -8.95 22.80
N GLU A 236 4.50 -7.71 22.41
CA GLU A 236 5.83 -7.32 21.94
C GLU A 236 6.20 -5.95 22.51
N PRO A 237 7.45 -5.73 22.95
CA PRO A 237 7.94 -4.41 23.30
C PRO A 237 8.23 -3.59 22.05
N THR A 238 8.88 -2.44 22.19
CA THR A 238 9.31 -1.64 21.04
C THR A 238 10.12 -2.45 20.04
N CYS A 239 9.67 -2.43 18.79
CA CYS A 239 10.40 -2.97 17.66
C CYS A 239 10.33 -2.03 16.45
N TRP A 240 11.45 -1.95 15.72
CA TRP A 240 11.61 -1.12 14.52
C TRP A 240 11.57 -1.94 13.22
N ALA A 241 10.98 -3.14 13.25
CA ALA A 241 10.91 -4.01 12.09
C ALA A 241 9.76 -3.62 11.16
N THR A 242 10.09 -3.48 9.88
CA THR A 242 9.12 -3.39 8.78
C THR A 242 8.60 -4.80 8.43
N PRO A 243 7.27 -5.02 8.36
CA PRO A 243 6.69 -6.32 8.00
C PRO A 243 7.15 -6.81 6.64
N LEU A 244 7.38 -8.13 6.52
CA LEU A 244 7.63 -8.79 5.25
C LEU A 244 6.41 -9.59 4.83
N VAL A 245 5.91 -9.35 3.62
CA VAL A 245 4.82 -10.15 3.04
C VAL A 245 5.44 -11.27 2.21
N VAL A 246 5.13 -12.51 2.57
CA VAL A 246 5.62 -13.71 1.89
C VAL A 246 4.46 -14.40 1.19
N THR A 247 4.59 -14.59 -0.12
CA THR A 247 3.65 -15.41 -0.90
C THR A 247 4.08 -16.88 -0.82
N ARG A 248 3.17 -17.74 -0.39
CA ARG A 248 3.37 -19.18 -0.33
C ARG A 248 3.13 -19.84 -1.68
N ALA A 249 3.53 -21.11 -1.80
CA ALA A 249 3.35 -21.91 -3.02
C ALA A 249 1.87 -22.08 -3.43
N ASP A 250 0.94 -22.00 -2.47
CA ASP A 250 -0.51 -22.07 -2.71
C ASP A 250 -1.13 -20.69 -3.06
N GLY A 251 -0.31 -19.65 -3.20
CA GLY A 251 -0.73 -18.28 -3.49
C GLY A 251 -1.22 -17.50 -2.27
N SER A 252 -1.33 -18.12 -1.10
CA SER A 252 -1.68 -17.40 0.13
C SER A 252 -0.53 -16.48 0.57
N GLN A 253 -0.87 -15.33 1.14
CA GLN A 253 0.10 -14.38 1.66
C GLN A 253 0.18 -14.48 3.18
N GLN A 254 1.39 -14.34 3.72
CA GLN A 254 1.64 -14.23 5.15
C GLN A 254 2.38 -12.95 5.46
N VAL A 255 2.01 -12.32 6.57
CA VAL A 255 2.82 -11.26 7.16
C VAL A 255 3.79 -11.91 8.14
N VAL A 256 5.08 -11.69 7.91
CA VAL A 256 6.18 -12.12 8.79
C VAL A 256 6.71 -10.90 9.52
N MET A 257 6.72 -10.99 10.84
CA MET A 257 7.23 -9.99 11.76
C MET A 257 8.21 -10.66 12.73
N ASN A 258 9.08 -9.88 13.35
CA ASN A 258 9.81 -10.35 14.52
C ASN A 258 8.83 -10.74 15.63
N GLY A 259 9.28 -11.58 16.54
CA GLY A 259 8.61 -11.77 17.81
C GLY A 259 9.62 -12.07 18.92
N GLN A 260 9.24 -11.73 20.14
CA GLN A 260 9.98 -12.12 21.33
C GLN A 260 9.54 -13.52 21.77
N THR A 261 10.50 -14.33 22.20
CA THR A 261 10.28 -15.66 22.80
C THR A 261 10.38 -15.59 24.31
#